data_AF-A0A7Y8DEE4-F1
#
_entry.id   AF-A0A7Y8DEE4-F1
#
_cell.length_a   1.000
_cell.length_b   1.000
_cell.length_c   1.000
_cell.angle_alpha   90.00
_cell.angle_beta   90.00
_cell.angle_gamma   90.00
#
_symmetry.space_group_name_H-M   'P 1'
#
loop_
_entity.id
_entity.type
_entity.pdbx_description
1 polymer ?
#
loop_
_entity_poly.entity_id
_entity_poly.type
_entity_poly.pdbx_seq_one_letter_code
_entity_poly.pdbx_strand_id
1 'polypeptide(L)'
;MKFRDLEKGTPVNWLSEDKNSSLTEWYLSVRDIHLNLLSVGDVCRALRQNLFVSEVLPFAVALLNDDVLIGERYDGELVAALSGLSSKYWQENTSAAYQAAYALAEVKQLSKDADLLRDASTLAKVLGEINKL
;
A
#
# COMPACT_ATOMS: atom_id res chain seq x y z
N MET A 1 -0.64 -9.37 13.95
CA MET A 1 -0.05 -8.03 14.12
C MET A 1 -1.10 -7.00 13.75
N LYS A 2 -1.25 -5.96 14.55
CA LYS A 2 -2.16 -4.83 14.37
C LYS A 2 -1.37 -3.53 14.34
N PHE A 3 -1.92 -2.41 13.88
CA PHE A 3 -1.23 -1.12 14.01
C PHE A 3 -0.94 -0.78 15.48
N ARG A 4 -1.85 -1.11 16.41
CA ARG A 4 -1.62 -0.90 17.85
C ARG A 4 -0.40 -1.65 18.39
N ASP A 5 -0.03 -2.78 17.79
CA ASP A 5 1.17 -3.51 18.20
C ASP A 5 2.45 -2.79 17.71
N LEU A 6 2.39 -2.20 16.53
CA LEU A 6 3.51 -1.49 15.89
C LEU A 6 3.80 -0.13 16.53
N GLU A 7 2.76 0.58 16.99
CA GLU A 7 2.91 1.83 17.74
C GLU A 7 3.82 1.68 18.97
N LYS A 8 3.76 0.53 19.65
CA LYS A 8 4.59 0.25 20.84
C LYS A 8 6.07 0.15 20.50
N GLY A 9 6.40 -0.17 19.25
CA GLY A 9 7.77 -0.19 18.73
C GLY A 9 8.26 1.17 18.24
N THR A 10 7.37 2.16 18.13
CA THR A 10 7.71 3.51 17.67
C THR A 10 7.92 4.43 18.86
N PRO A 11 9.02 5.22 18.92
CA PRO A 11 9.29 6.14 20.03
C PRO A 11 8.30 7.32 20.13
N VAL A 12 7.32 7.40 19.24
CA VAL A 12 6.31 8.47 19.21
C VAL A 12 5.06 7.98 19.94
N ASN A 13 4.80 8.57 21.11
CA ASN A 13 3.50 8.46 21.77
C ASN A 13 2.47 9.22 20.93
N TRP A 14 1.78 8.52 20.04
CA TRP A 14 0.69 9.12 19.28
C TRP A 14 -0.49 9.41 20.23
N LEU A 15 -0.86 10.68 20.34
CA LEU A 15 -2.06 11.15 21.03
C LEU A 15 -3.05 11.61 19.96
N SER A 16 -4.32 11.22 20.11
CA SER A 16 -5.39 11.75 19.26
C SER A 16 -5.53 13.26 19.46
N GLU A 17 -5.81 13.98 18.38
CA GLU A 17 -6.11 15.41 18.40
C GLU A 17 -7.34 15.70 19.28
N ASP A 18 -7.41 16.87 19.93
CA ASP A 18 -8.57 17.27 20.76
C ASP A 18 -9.90 17.27 19.98
N LYS A 19 -9.82 17.49 18.66
CA LYS A 19 -10.89 17.21 17.70
C LYS A 19 -10.32 16.29 16.64
N ASN A 20 -10.79 15.05 16.63
CA ASN A 20 -10.32 14.07 15.66
C ASN A 20 -10.63 14.55 14.24
N SER A 21 -9.60 14.70 13.42
CA SER A 21 -9.78 14.75 11.97
C SER A 21 -10.36 13.43 11.45
N SER A 22 -10.89 13.43 10.22
CA SER A 22 -11.40 12.20 9.59
C SER A 22 -10.34 11.10 9.44
N LEU A 23 -9.06 11.47 9.33
CA LEU A 23 -7.94 10.52 9.34
C LEU A 23 -7.70 9.95 10.73
N THR A 24 -7.79 10.77 11.77
CA THR A 24 -7.72 10.34 13.18
C THR A 24 -8.85 9.37 13.50
N GLU A 25 -10.09 9.68 13.12
CA GLU A 25 -11.25 8.80 13.31
C GLU A 25 -11.10 7.46 12.59
N TRP A 26 -10.66 7.49 11.32
CA TRP A 26 -10.37 6.27 10.56
C TRP A 26 -9.26 5.45 11.22
N TYR A 27 -8.15 6.06 11.62
CA TYR A 27 -7.06 5.32 12.22
C TYR A 27 -7.48 4.66 13.54
N LEU A 28 -8.27 5.36 14.37
CA LEU A 28 -8.85 4.81 15.58
C LEU A 28 -9.80 3.63 15.31
N SER A 29 -10.53 3.63 14.19
CA SER A 29 -11.43 2.53 13.85
C SER A 29 -10.70 1.28 13.35
N VAL A 30 -9.48 1.41 12.78
CA VAL A 30 -8.75 0.28 12.18
C VAL A 30 -7.55 -0.22 12.98
N ARG A 31 -7.01 0.56 13.93
CA ARG A 31 -5.76 0.22 14.64
C ARG A 31 -5.79 -1.08 15.45
N ASP A 32 -6.98 -1.56 15.76
CA ASP A 32 -7.21 -2.82 16.48
C ASP A 32 -7.54 -4.01 15.57
N ILE A 33 -7.65 -3.78 14.27
CA ILE A 33 -7.86 -4.83 13.26
C ILE A 33 -6.48 -5.45 12.94
N HIS A 34 -6.46 -6.77 12.74
CA HIS A 34 -5.24 -7.43 12.28
C HIS A 34 -4.90 -6.96 10.86
N LEU A 35 -3.62 -6.75 10.56
CA LEU A 35 -3.19 -6.23 9.24
C LEU A 35 -3.70 -7.08 8.06
N ASN A 36 -3.80 -8.39 8.24
CA ASN A 36 -4.33 -9.32 7.22
C ASN A 36 -5.87 -9.31 7.08
N LEU A 37 -6.57 -8.54 7.91
CA LEU A 37 -8.03 -8.36 7.88
C LEU A 37 -8.43 -6.91 7.54
N LEU A 38 -7.46 -6.04 7.25
CA LEU A 38 -7.74 -4.70 6.77
C LEU A 38 -8.45 -4.78 5.42
N SER A 39 -9.43 -3.89 5.20
CA SER A 39 -10.05 -3.76 3.89
C SER A 39 -9.04 -3.22 2.88
N VAL A 40 -9.31 -3.39 1.59
CA VAL A 40 -8.51 -2.79 0.51
C VAL A 40 -8.41 -1.27 0.69
N GLY A 41 -9.52 -0.62 1.06
CA GLY A 41 -9.56 0.81 1.33
C GLY A 41 -8.62 1.24 2.47
N ASP A 42 -8.59 0.44 3.55
CA ASP A 42 -7.70 0.68 4.69
C ASP A 42 -6.23 0.48 4.33
N VAL A 43 -5.91 -0.57 3.57
CA VAL A 43 -4.54 -0.81 3.06
C VAL A 43 -4.11 0.36 2.18
N CYS A 44 -4.91 0.73 1.18
CA CYS A 44 -4.64 1.85 0.30
C CYS A 44 -4.46 3.17 1.07
N ARG A 45 -5.29 3.40 2.10
CA ARG A 45 -5.20 4.61 2.93
C ARG A 45 -3.96 4.60 3.82
N ALA A 46 -3.60 3.47 4.43
CA ALA A 46 -2.39 3.34 5.24
C ALA A 46 -1.13 3.63 4.41
N LEU A 47 -1.05 3.09 3.19
CA LEU A 47 0.04 3.36 2.25
C LEU A 47 0.15 4.84 1.89
N ARG A 48 -0.97 5.50 1.54
CA ARG A 48 -0.98 6.95 1.23
C ARG A 48 -0.61 7.83 2.42
N GLN A 49 -0.95 7.41 3.64
CA GLN A 49 -0.58 8.10 4.87
C GLN A 49 0.83 7.74 5.36
N ASN A 50 1.57 6.90 4.62
CA ASN A 50 2.90 6.42 4.96
C ASN A 50 2.95 5.75 6.36
N LEU A 51 1.88 5.04 6.73
CA LEU A 51 1.74 4.38 8.04
C LEU A 51 2.23 2.94 7.97
N PHE A 52 3.31 2.64 8.69
CA PHE A 52 3.85 1.29 8.85
C PHE A 52 4.00 0.55 7.50
N VAL A 53 4.54 1.26 6.50
CA VAL A 53 4.55 0.77 5.11
C VAL A 53 5.27 -0.57 5.00
N SER A 54 6.39 -0.75 5.70
CA SER A 54 7.15 -2.01 5.67
C SER A 54 6.32 -3.21 6.15
N GLU A 55 5.43 -3.00 7.11
CA GLU A 55 4.54 -4.04 7.64
C GLU A 55 3.27 -4.22 6.80
N VAL A 56 2.78 -3.17 6.15
CA VAL A 56 1.57 -3.21 5.30
C VAL A 56 1.88 -3.75 3.90
N LEU A 57 3.08 -3.48 3.39
CA LEU A 57 3.47 -3.76 2.00
C LEU A 57 3.30 -5.24 1.60
N PRO A 58 3.65 -6.25 2.42
CA PRO A 58 3.43 -7.65 2.05
C PRO A 58 1.96 -7.99 1.81
N PHE A 59 1.04 -7.41 2.60
CA PHE A 59 -0.40 -7.63 2.44
C PHE A 59 -0.94 -6.90 1.20
N ALA A 60 -0.45 -5.69 0.95
CA ALA A 60 -0.76 -4.96 -0.28
C ALA A 60 -0.32 -5.73 -1.53
N VAL A 61 0.89 -6.29 -1.54
CA VAL A 61 1.38 -7.07 -2.68
C VAL A 61 0.61 -8.39 -2.85
N ALA A 62 0.19 -9.04 -1.76
CA ALA A 62 -0.69 -10.19 -1.84
C ALA A 62 -2.02 -9.85 -2.53
N LEU A 63 -2.69 -8.76 -2.10
CA LEU A 63 -3.92 -8.27 -2.73
C LEU A 63 -3.73 -7.95 -4.22
N LEU A 64 -2.60 -7.32 -4.57
CA LEU A 64 -2.27 -6.98 -5.96
C LEU A 64 -2.06 -8.22 -6.85
N ASN A 65 -1.47 -9.29 -6.31
CA ASN A 65 -1.30 -10.54 -7.06
C ASN A 65 -2.61 -11.29 -7.26
N ASP A 66 -3.56 -11.15 -6.33
CA ASP A 66 -4.88 -11.77 -6.44
C ASP A 66 -5.76 -11.04 -7.46
N ASP A 67 -5.73 -9.70 -7.45
CA ASP A 67 -6.42 -8.86 -8.43
C ASP A 67 -5.62 -7.56 -8.66
N VAL A 68 -5.05 -7.42 -9.85
CA VAL A 68 -4.21 -6.26 -10.19
C VAL A 68 -5.02 -4.96 -10.35
N LEU A 69 -6.35 -5.06 -10.51
CA LEU A 69 -7.27 -3.92 -10.56
C LEU A 69 -7.94 -3.65 -9.21
N ILE A 70 -7.51 -4.30 -8.13
CA ILE A 70 -8.18 -4.19 -6.84
C ILE A 70 -8.17 -2.74 -6.30
N GLY A 71 -9.33 -2.34 -5.78
CA GLY A 71 -9.55 -1.03 -5.20
C GLY A 71 -10.89 -0.94 -4.47
N GLU A 72 -11.05 0.03 -3.58
CA GLU A 72 -12.32 0.27 -2.89
C GLU A 72 -13.15 1.31 -3.64
N ARG A 73 -12.52 2.41 -4.04
CA ARG A 73 -13.20 3.56 -4.64
C ARG A 73 -13.21 3.55 -6.15
N TYR A 74 -12.20 2.93 -6.75
CA TYR A 74 -12.03 2.81 -8.20
C TYR A 74 -11.04 1.68 -8.52
N ASP A 75 -11.15 1.14 -9.72
CA ASP A 75 -10.26 0.09 -10.22
C ASP A 75 -8.80 0.56 -10.25
N GLY A 76 -7.91 -0.24 -9.67
CA GLY A 76 -6.48 0.07 -9.57
C GLY A 76 -6.12 1.08 -8.48
N GLU A 77 -7.01 1.34 -7.52
CA GLU A 77 -6.68 2.19 -6.36
C GLU A 77 -5.42 1.72 -5.64
N LEU A 78 -5.21 0.41 -5.53
CA LEU A 78 -4.02 -0.14 -4.90
C LEU A 78 -2.75 0.15 -5.70
N VAL A 79 -2.80 0.05 -7.02
CA VAL A 79 -1.68 0.42 -7.91
C VAL A 79 -1.32 1.89 -7.74
N ALA A 80 -2.34 2.77 -7.68
CA ALA A 80 -2.14 4.19 -7.44
C ALA A 80 -1.53 4.49 -6.06
N ALA A 81 -1.94 3.75 -5.01
CA ALA A 81 -1.35 3.90 -3.68
C ALA A 81 0.12 3.42 -3.64
N LEU A 82 0.43 2.30 -4.29
CA LEU A 82 1.76 1.71 -4.34
C LEU A 82 2.75 2.54 -5.19
N SER A 83 2.27 3.18 -6.27
CA SER A 83 3.10 4.02 -7.15
C SER A 83 3.62 5.29 -6.45
N GLY A 84 2.93 5.75 -5.39
CA GLY A 84 3.33 6.90 -4.58
C GLY A 84 4.35 6.60 -3.49
N LEU A 85 4.74 5.33 -3.29
CA LEU A 85 5.68 4.95 -2.24
C LEU A 85 7.14 5.31 -2.59
N SER A 86 7.92 5.63 -1.55
CA SER A 86 9.37 5.77 -1.69
C SER A 86 10.02 4.44 -2.10
N SER A 87 11.01 4.50 -3.01
CA SER A 87 11.80 3.34 -3.44
C SER A 87 12.48 2.61 -2.27
N LYS A 88 12.74 3.29 -1.15
CA LYS A 88 13.32 2.71 0.07
C LYS A 88 12.52 1.50 0.56
N TYR A 89 11.18 1.60 0.60
CA TYR A 89 10.35 0.50 1.11
C TYR A 89 10.44 -0.75 0.24
N TRP A 90 10.58 -0.56 -1.07
CA TRP A 90 10.75 -1.65 -2.03
C TRP A 90 12.15 -2.26 -1.97
N GLN A 91 13.19 -1.45 -1.73
CA GLN A 91 14.56 -1.94 -1.52
C GLN A 91 14.69 -2.79 -0.25
N GLU A 92 13.97 -2.42 0.81
CA GLU A 92 13.91 -3.19 2.06
C GLU A 92 13.06 -4.47 1.92
N ASN A 93 12.24 -4.57 0.86
CA ASN A 93 11.32 -5.67 0.62
C ASN A 93 11.43 -6.20 -0.83
N THR A 94 12.63 -6.62 -1.23
CA THR A 94 12.92 -7.04 -2.62
C THR A 94 11.99 -8.15 -3.12
N SER A 95 11.64 -9.14 -2.28
CA SER A 95 10.67 -10.18 -2.67
C SER A 95 9.29 -9.61 -3.01
N ALA A 96 8.82 -8.60 -2.27
CA ALA A 96 7.56 -7.93 -2.55
C ALA A 96 7.67 -7.09 -3.84
N ALA A 97 8.85 -6.50 -4.11
CA ALA A 97 9.11 -5.76 -5.34
C ALA A 97 9.05 -6.67 -6.59
N TYR A 98 9.64 -7.87 -6.53
CA TYR A 98 9.54 -8.87 -7.61
C TYR A 98 8.10 -9.30 -7.87
N GLN A 99 7.35 -9.62 -6.81
CA GLN A 99 5.96 -10.03 -6.92
C GLN A 99 5.08 -8.93 -7.52
N ALA A 100 5.21 -7.69 -7.04
CA ALA A 100 4.47 -6.55 -7.58
C ALA A 100 4.81 -6.31 -9.06
N ALA A 101 6.08 -6.43 -9.45
CA ALA A 101 6.49 -6.26 -10.85
C ALA A 101 5.86 -7.31 -11.77
N TYR A 102 5.73 -8.55 -11.27
CA TYR A 102 5.08 -9.63 -12.00
C TYR A 102 3.59 -9.35 -12.20
N ALA A 103 2.85 -9.01 -11.13
CA ALA A 103 1.43 -8.69 -11.21
C ALA A 103 1.13 -7.55 -12.19
N LEU A 104 1.95 -6.50 -12.19
CA LEU A 104 1.75 -5.32 -13.04
C LEU A 104 1.84 -5.59 -14.55
N ALA A 105 2.39 -6.74 -14.96
CA ALA A 105 2.47 -7.12 -16.37
C ALA A 105 1.08 -7.25 -17.03
N GLU A 106 0.05 -7.55 -16.24
CA GLU A 106 -1.31 -7.79 -16.73
C GLU A 106 -2.16 -6.51 -16.87
N VAL A 107 -1.81 -5.41 -16.17
CA VAL A 107 -2.61 -4.17 -16.13
C VAL A 107 -2.92 -3.64 -17.53
N LYS A 108 -1.94 -3.65 -18.43
CA LYS A 108 -2.10 -3.15 -19.82
C LYS A 108 -3.10 -3.95 -20.65
N GLN A 109 -3.35 -5.20 -20.28
CA GLN A 109 -4.30 -6.07 -20.95
C GLN A 109 -5.71 -5.92 -20.38
N LEU A 110 -5.81 -5.54 -19.10
CA LEU A 110 -7.06 -5.50 -18.35
C LEU A 110 -7.73 -4.12 -18.31
N SER A 111 -6.96 -3.03 -18.47
CA SER A 111 -7.51 -1.67 -18.42
C SER A 111 -6.99 -0.75 -19.52
N LYS A 112 -7.84 0.21 -19.92
CA LYS A 112 -7.52 1.33 -20.82
C LYS A 112 -7.50 2.68 -20.10
N ASP A 113 -7.69 2.67 -18.78
CA ASP A 113 -7.67 3.90 -17.98
C ASP A 113 -6.28 4.53 -18.00
N ALA A 114 -6.21 5.79 -18.43
CA ALA A 114 -4.93 6.46 -18.65
C ALA A 114 -4.19 6.77 -17.35
N ASP A 115 -4.91 7.08 -16.27
CA ASP A 115 -4.31 7.37 -14.97
C ASP A 115 -3.76 6.10 -14.33
N LEU A 116 -4.51 4.99 -14.37
CA LEU A 116 -4.02 3.68 -13.93
C LEU A 116 -2.80 3.23 -14.73
N LEU A 117 -2.82 3.36 -16.06
CA LEU A 117 -1.68 2.99 -16.90
C LEU A 117 -0.43 3.83 -16.60
N ARG A 118 -0.60 5.12 -16.27
CA ARG A 118 0.48 6.00 -15.81
C ARG A 118 1.03 5.54 -14.46
N ASP A 119 0.16 5.24 -13.50
CA ASP A 119 0.56 4.84 -12.16
C ASP A 119 1.24 3.46 -12.17
N ALA A 120 0.70 2.52 -12.94
CA ALA A 120 1.32 1.21 -13.19
C ALA A 120 2.70 1.33 -13.85
N SER A 121 2.84 2.22 -14.84
CA SER A 121 4.13 2.48 -15.49
C SER A 121 5.14 3.11 -14.54
N THR A 122 4.68 4.03 -13.68
CA THR A 122 5.51 4.67 -12.64
C THR A 122 6.02 3.64 -11.65
N LEU A 123 5.12 2.79 -11.14
CA LEU A 123 5.48 1.73 -10.21
C LEU A 123 6.43 0.71 -10.86
N ALA A 124 6.11 0.23 -12.08
CA ALA A 124 6.96 -0.71 -12.81
C ALA A 124 8.38 -0.18 -13.05
N LYS A 125 8.53 1.14 -13.28
CA LYS A 125 9.85 1.77 -13.40
C LYS A 125 10.65 1.66 -12.10
N VAL A 126 10.04 2.03 -10.97
CA VAL A 126 10.69 1.94 -9.64
C VAL A 126 11.10 0.50 -9.35
N LEU A 127 10.20 -0.46 -9.56
CA LEU A 127 10.48 -1.87 -9.31
C LEU A 127 11.56 -2.43 -10.25
N GLY A 128 11.58 -1.99 -11.51
CA GLY A 128 12.59 -2.38 -12.49
C GLY A 128 14.00 -1.84 -12.20
N GLU A 129 14.11 -0.72 -11.47
CA GLU A 129 15.40 -0.22 -10.96
C GLU A 129 15.91 -1.07 -9.79
N ILE A 130 15.00 -1.58 -8.95
CA ILE A 130 15.33 -2.39 -7.77
C ILE A 130 15.69 -3.83 -8.15
N ASN A 131 14.95 -4.42 -9.08
CA ASN A 131 15.17 -5.81 -9.52
C ASN A 131 16.42 -6.01 -10.41
N LYS A 132 17.14 -4.93 -10.71
CA LYS A 132 18.45 -4.98 -11.40
C LYS A 132 19.64 -5.05 -10.43
N LEU A 133 19.39 -4.78 -9.14
CA LEU A 133 20.35 -4.87 -8.04
C LEU A 133 20.42 -6.31 -7.51
#